data_AF-A0AAD9R7W0-F1
#
_entry.id   AF-A0AAD9R7W0-F1
#
_cell.length_a   1.000
_cell.length_b   1.000
_cell.length_c   1.000
_cell.angle_alpha   90.00
_cell.angle_beta   90.00
_cell.angle_gamma   90.00
#
_symmetry.space_group_name_H-M   'P 1'
#
loop_
_entity.id
_entity.type
_entity.pdbx_description
1 polymer ?
#
loop_
_entity_poly.entity_id
_entity_poly.type
_entity_poly.pdbx_seq_one_letter_code
_entity_poly.pdbx_strand_id
1 'polypeptide(L)' 'MTPEEALSLIITLDLTKEAYKTLRLSAKMHNHELYPSYHRVLEVKKQFYPEEISITDKKCEVPLQKLLNKTCESV' A
#
# COMPACT_ATOMS: atom_id res chain seq x y z
N MET A 1 -11.21 4.12 -9.37
CA MET A 1 -10.28 4.42 -8.26
C MET A 1 -8.90 3.91 -8.64
N THR A 2 -7.86 4.74 -8.50
CA THR A 2 -6.47 4.34 -8.76
C THR A 2 -5.96 3.43 -7.62
N PRO A 3 -4.88 2.66 -7.84
CA PRO A 3 -4.28 1.86 -6.76
C PRO A 3 -3.74 2.70 -5.59
N GLU A 4 -3.33 3.95 -5.84
CA GLU A 4 -2.86 4.90 -4.82
C GLU A 4 -4.01 5.39 -3.95
N GLU A 5 -5.13 5.78 -4.57
CA GLU A 5 -6.37 6.13 -3.87
C GLU A 5 -6.87 4.94 -3.03
N ALA A 6 -6.78 3.73 -3.56
CA ALA A 6 -7.11 2.50 -2.84
C ALA A 6 -6.22 2.29 -1.60
N LEU A 7 -4.91 2.53 -1.74
CA LEU A 7 -3.96 2.43 -0.65
C LEU A 7 -4.26 3.46 0.44
N SER A 8 -4.53 4.71 0.04
CA SER A 8 -4.95 5.77 0.96
C SER A 8 -6.21 5.36 1.72
N LEU A 9 -7.22 4.85 1.02
CA LEU A 9 -8.47 4.38 1.64
C LEU A 9 -8.23 3.28 2.67
N ILE A 10 -7.38 2.29 2.35
CA ILE A 10 -7.01 1.22 3.28
C ILE A 10 -6.36 1.78 4.55
N ILE A 11 -5.48 2.77 4.42
CA ILE A 11 -4.79 3.39 5.56
C ILE A 11 -5.76 4.25 6.37
N THR A 12 -6.58 5.08 5.73
CA THR A 12 -7.53 5.98 6.41
C THR A 12 -8.60 5.22 7.17
N LEU A 13 -9.06 4.08 6.64
CA LEU A 13 -10.11 3.25 7.25
C LEU A 13 -9.54 2.08 8.07
N ASP A 14 -8.22 1.99 8.23
CA ASP A 14 -7.49 0.90 8.90
C ASP A 14 -7.99 -0.50 8.48
N LEU A 15 -8.17 -0.68 7.17
CA LEU A 15 -8.73 -1.92 6.63
C LEU A 15 -7.71 -3.04 6.64
N THR A 16 -8.13 -4.20 7.13
CA THR A 16 -7.38 -5.44 6.90
C THR A 16 -7.45 -5.84 5.42
N LYS A 17 -6.47 -6.64 4.99
CA LYS A 17 -6.45 -7.24 3.63
C LYS A 17 -7.77 -7.94 3.28
N GLU A 18 -8.32 -8.71 4.22
CA GLU A 18 -9.55 -9.46 4.00
C GLU A 18 -10.77 -8.52 3.97
N ALA A 19 -10.82 -7.49 4.81
CA ALA A 19 -11.87 -6.47 4.75
C ALA A 19 -11.88 -5.73 3.39
N TYR A 20 -10.72 -5.34 2.87
CA TYR A 20 -10.60 -4.72 1.55
C TYR A 20 -11.07 -5.64 0.41
N LYS A 21 -10.71 -6.93 0.47
CA LYS A 21 -11.18 -7.92 -0.51
C LYS A 21 -12.70 -8.08 -0.45
N THR A 22 -13.28 -8.17 0.74
CA THR A 22 -14.73 -8.26 0.93
C THR A 22 -15.44 -7.02 0.40
N LEU A 23 -14.90 -5.82 0.65
CA LEU A 23 -15.42 -4.56 0.08
C LEU A 23 -15.43 -4.59 -1.45
N ARG A 24 -14.33 -5.04 -2.06
CA ARG A 24 -14.23 -5.21 -3.51
C ARG A 24 -15.22 -6.25 -4.04
N LEU A 25 -15.37 -7.38 -3.37
CA LEU A 25 -16.32 -8.43 -3.76
C LEU A 25 -17.76 -7.92 -3.69
N SER A 26 -18.12 -7.22 -2.61
CA SER A 26 -19.43 -6.60 -2.45
C SER A 26 -19.75 -5.63 -3.60
N ALA A 27 -18.79 -4.76 -3.98
CA ALA A 27 -18.95 -3.87 -5.12
C ALA A 27 -19.15 -4.64 -6.44
N LYS A 28 -18.36 -5.71 -6.65
CA LYS A 28 -18.48 -6.57 -7.84
C LYS A 28 -19.81 -7.30 -7.92
N MET A 29 -20.38 -7.74 -6.79
CA MET A 29 -21.70 -8.35 -6.76
C MET A 29 -22.80 -7.40 -7.24
N HIS A 30 -22.60 -6.09 -7.05
CA HIS A 30 -23.49 -5.05 -7.56
C HIS A 30 -23.09 -4.59 -8.99
N ASN A 31 -22.29 -5.37 -9.72
CA ASN A 31 -21.75 -5.06 -11.05
C ASN A 31 -20.90 -3.77 -11.12
N HIS A 32 -20.33 -3.33 -10.00
CA HIS A 32 -19.42 -2.19 -9.95
C HIS A 32 -17.96 -2.64 -9.79
N GLU A 33 -17.11 -2.30 -10.74
CA GLU A 33 -15.66 -2.51 -10.65
C GLU A 33 -14.94 -1.24 -10.18
N LEU A 34 -15.27 -0.80 -8.97
CA LEU A 34 -14.75 0.45 -8.40
C LEU A 34 -13.32 0.30 -7.86
N TYR A 35 -13.03 -0.84 -7.23
CA TYR A 35 -11.82 -1.09 -6.45
C TYR A 35 -10.79 -1.91 -7.23
N PRO A 36 -9.53 -1.45 -7.32
CA PRO A 36 -8.46 -2.23 -7.94
C PRO A 36 -8.18 -3.51 -7.15
N SER A 37 -7.57 -4.50 -7.82
CA SER A 37 -7.15 -5.73 -7.14
C SER A 37 -6.12 -5.41 -6.05
N TYR A 38 -6.16 -6.19 -4.96
CA TYR A 38 -5.19 -6.02 -3.88
C TYR A 38 -3.73 -6.20 -4.35
N HIS A 39 -3.50 -6.97 -5.43
CA HIS A 39 -2.18 -7.12 -6.04
C HIS A 39 -1.62 -5.78 -6.53
N ARG A 40 -2.43 -4.98 -7.25
CA ARG A 40 -2.00 -3.66 -7.73
C ARG A 40 -1.74 -2.68 -6.59
N VAL A 41 -2.55 -2.76 -5.55
CA VAL A 41 -2.34 -1.96 -4.32
C VAL A 41 -1.03 -2.35 -3.63
N LEU A 42 -0.70 -3.65 -3.59
CA LEU A 42 0.57 -4.13 -3.04
C LEU A 42 1.77 -3.67 -3.86
N GLU A 43 1.68 -3.66 -5.18
CA GLU A 43 2.75 -3.17 -6.05
C GLU A 43 3.07 -1.71 -5.75
N VAL A 44 2.04 -0.86 -5.72
CA VAL A 44 2.19 0.55 -5.36
C VAL A 44 2.71 0.71 -3.94
N LYS A 45 2.18 -0.04 -2.97
CA LYS A 45 2.69 -0.02 -1.58
C LYS A 45 4.18 -0.37 -1.51
N LYS A 46 4.66 -1.29 -2.35
CA LYS A 46 6.08 -1.66 -2.42
C LYS A 46 6.95 -0.56 -3.01
N GLN A 47 6.44 0.19 -3.98
CA GLN A 47 7.18 1.31 -4.60
C GLN A 47 7.51 2.41 -3.61
N PHE A 48 6.66 2.63 -2.61
CA PHE A 48 6.88 3.63 -1.56
C PHE A 48 7.87 3.21 -0.46
N TYR A 49 8.29 1.93 -0.41
CA TYR A 49 9.26 1.51 0.60
C TYR A 49 10.70 1.86 0.19
N PRO A 50 11.52 2.36 1.12
CA PRO A 50 12.94 2.58 0.86
C PRO A 50 13.66 1.26 0.60
N GLU A 51 14.68 1.34 -0.26
CA GLU A 51 15.59 0.23 -0.52
C GLU A 51 16.50 0.01 0.71
N GLU A 52 16.89 -1.24 0.95
CA GLU A 52 17.83 -1.65 2.00
C GLU A 52 17.33 -1.42 3.44
N ILE A 53 16.14 -1.95 3.74
CA ILE A 53 15.64 -2.02 5.13
C ILE A 53 16.32 -3.21 5.83
N SER A 54 17.08 -2.93 6.88
CA SER A 54 17.67 -3.95 7.74
C SER A 54 16.72 -4.25 8.90
N ILE A 55 16.09 -5.42 8.87
CA ILE A 55 15.17 -5.89 9.91
C ILE A 55 15.85 -7.00 10.69
N THR A 56 16.00 -6.80 11.99
CA THR A 56 16.41 -7.82 12.97
C THR A 56 15.33 -7.93 14.03
N ASP A 57 15.22 -9.05 14.73
CA ASP A 57 14.18 -9.28 15.76
C ASP A 57 14.10 -8.19 16.83
N LYS A 58 15.21 -7.48 17.06
CA LYS A 58 15.31 -6.41 18.08
C LYS A 58 15.25 -4.99 17.52
N LYS A 59 15.45 -4.80 16.22
CA LYS A 59 15.55 -3.45 15.63
C LYS A 59 15.28 -3.44 14.14
N CYS A 60 14.78 -2.32 13.66
CA CYS A 60 14.62 -2.01 12.24
C CYS A 60 15.43 -0.74 11.94
N GLU A 61 16.33 -0.82 10.97
CA GLU A 61 17.21 0.28 10.58
C GLU A 61 17.08 0.54 9.08
N VAL A 62 16.99 1.82 8.72
CA VAL A 62 16.97 2.28 7.33
C VAL A 62 18.06 3.34 7.17
N PRO A 63 18.93 3.24 6.15
CA PRO A 63 19.92 4.27 5.88
C PRO A 63 19.25 5.62 5.60
N LEU A 64 19.68 6.68 6.30
CA LEU A 64 19.09 8.03 6.18
C LEU A 64 19.11 8.52 4.73
N GLN A 65 20.21 8.27 4.00
CA GLN A 65 20.35 8.69 2.61
C GLN A 65 19.31 8.01 1.69
N LYS A 66 19.03 6.73 1.91
CA LYS A 66 18.05 5.97 1.12
C LYS A 66 16.63 6.45 1.40
N LEU A 67 16.34 6.74 2.67
CA LEU A 67 15.07 7.35 3.06
C LEU A 67 14.87 8.72 2.40
N LEU A 68 15.88 9.59 2.49
CA LEU A 68 15.83 10.93 1.90
C LEU A 68 15.62 10.87 0.39
N ASN A 69 16.39 10.04 -0.32
CA ASN A 69 16.28 9.89 -1.78
C ASN A 69 14.85 9.46 -2.17
N LYS A 70 14.24 8.49 -1.47
CA LYS A 70 12.86 8.09 -1.74
C LYS A 70 11.83 9.16 -1.43
N THR A 71 12.05 9.95 -0.38
CA THR A 71 11.18 11.11 -0.12
C THR A 71 11.28 12.12 -1.25
N CYS A 72 12.48 12.44 -1.73
CA CYS A 72 12.66 13.37 -2.86
C CYS A 72 12.08 12.86 -4.19
N GLU A 73 12.05 11.55 -4.43
CA GLU A 73 11.39 10.95 -5.61
C GLU A 73 9.85 11.04 -5.56
N SER A 74 9.29 11.17 -4.34
CA SER A 74 7.84 11.16 -4.09
C SER A 74 7.24 12.55 -3.84
N VAL A 75 8.07 13.60 -3.84
CA VAL A 75 7.72 15.02 -3.68
C VAL A 75 7.70 15.70 -5.04
#